data_AF-A0MEL7-F1
#
_entry.id   AF-A0MEL7-F1
#
_cell.length_a   1.000
_cell.length_b   1.000
_cell.length_c   1.000
_cell.angle_alpha   90.00
_cell.angle_beta   90.00
_cell.angle_gamma   90.00
#
_symmetry.space_group_name_H-M   'P 1'
#
loop_
_entity.id
_entity.type
_entity.pdbx_description
1 polymer ?
#
loop_
_entity_poly.entity_id
_entity_poly.type
_entity_poly.pdbx_seq_one_letter_code
_entity_poly.pdbx_strand_id
1 'polypeptide(L)'
;MMNLFFIFSSSVLFAQKIWSLAPFKSPLICASILSVTEGIASSSKAICLPPSGLGGGRLSPWLFWTIWSSRNQLIFNKKQTLAEDAYLLAITRAKEWQSANQTQSLPARIPDPLVIPRSHSIDPVCCTDAAWKTEGSACFGWICKDSRNQTIFG
;
A
#
# COMPACT_ATOMS: atom_id res chain seq x y z
N MET A 1 -4.63 19.55 1.49
CA MET A 1 -5.51 18.36 1.51
C MET A 1 -5.57 17.79 0.10
N MET A 2 -4.91 16.66 -0.16
CA MET A 2 -4.91 16.01 -1.48
C MET A 2 -6.28 15.38 -1.73
N ASN A 3 -6.99 15.86 -2.74
CA ASN A 3 -8.33 15.44 -3.06
C ASN A 3 -8.29 14.03 -3.68
N LEU A 4 -8.55 12.99 -2.89
CA LEU A 4 -8.58 11.57 -3.31
C LEU A 4 -9.87 11.18 -4.05
N PHE A 5 -10.82 12.11 -4.22
CA PHE A 5 -12.14 11.83 -4.79
C PHE A 5 -12.05 11.24 -6.20
N PHE A 6 -11.02 11.61 -6.96
CA PHE A 6 -10.83 11.14 -8.33
C PHE A 6 -10.50 9.65 -8.46
N ILE A 7 -10.09 8.99 -7.38
CA ILE A 7 -9.74 7.56 -7.41
C ILE A 7 -10.98 6.69 -7.68
N PHE A 8 -12.14 7.15 -7.23
CA PHE A 8 -13.43 6.48 -7.40
C PHE A 8 -14.45 7.31 -8.19
N SER A 9 -14.14 8.57 -8.50
CA SER A 9 -15.10 9.46 -9.12
C SER A 9 -15.57 8.91 -10.47
N SER A 10 -16.89 8.87 -10.62
CA SER A 10 -17.56 8.51 -11.87
C SER A 10 -17.31 9.49 -13.02
N SER A 11 -16.79 10.69 -12.72
CA SER A 11 -16.42 11.69 -13.72
C SER A 11 -15.10 11.39 -14.44
N VAL A 12 -14.32 10.39 -13.99
CA VAL A 12 -13.01 10.06 -14.54
C VAL A 12 -13.04 8.68 -15.20
N LEU A 13 -13.27 8.67 -16.52
CA LEU A 13 -13.29 7.45 -17.36
C LEU A 13 -12.02 6.59 -17.19
N PHE A 14 -10.86 7.21 -16.94
CA PHE A 14 -9.59 6.52 -16.72
C PHE A 14 -9.63 5.59 -15.49
N ALA A 15 -10.11 6.08 -14.35
CA ALA A 15 -10.16 5.30 -13.11
C ALA A 15 -11.20 4.17 -13.23
N GLN A 16 -12.38 4.46 -13.77
CA GLN A 16 -13.42 3.47 -14.02
C GLN A 16 -12.93 2.32 -14.90
N LYS A 17 -12.21 2.65 -15.97
CA LYS A 17 -11.63 1.65 -16.88
C LYS A 17 -10.65 0.75 -16.15
N ILE A 18 -9.75 1.30 -15.33
CA ILE A 18 -8.81 0.51 -14.51
C ILE A 18 -9.55 -0.44 -13.57
N TRP A 19 -10.56 0.04 -12.84
CA TRP A 19 -11.34 -0.79 -11.93
C TRP A 19 -12.12 -1.89 -12.65
N SER A 20 -12.61 -1.63 -13.87
CA SER A 20 -13.31 -2.62 -14.69
C SER A 20 -12.41 -3.72 -15.25
N LEU A 21 -11.12 -3.43 -15.47
CA LEU A 21 -10.14 -4.42 -15.94
C LEU A 21 -9.70 -5.38 -14.83
N ALA A 22 -9.86 -4.97 -13.56
CA ALA A 22 -9.42 -5.76 -12.43
C ALA A 22 -10.38 -6.95 -12.17
N PRO A 23 -9.86 -8.20 -12.09
CA PRO A 23 -10.67 -9.40 -11.98
C PRO A 23 -11.09 -9.60 -10.51
N PHE A 24 -11.83 -8.66 -9.94
CA PHE A 24 -12.40 -8.81 -8.61
C PHE A 24 -13.60 -9.76 -8.64
N LYS A 25 -13.75 -10.58 -7.58
CA LYS A 25 -14.89 -11.49 -7.43
C LYS A 25 -16.24 -10.75 -7.49
N SER A 26 -16.28 -9.56 -6.90
CA SER A 26 -17.39 -8.63 -7.00
C SER A 26 -16.85 -7.34 -7.63
N PRO A 27 -17.32 -6.96 -8.83
CA PRO A 27 -16.83 -5.76 -9.50
C PRO A 27 -17.17 -4.53 -8.66
N LEU A 28 -16.20 -3.64 -8.48
CA LEU A 28 -16.42 -2.34 -7.88
C LEU A 28 -17.10 -1.43 -8.89
N ILE A 29 -18.37 -1.12 -8.64
CA ILE A 29 -19.11 -0.14 -9.44
C ILE A 29 -18.71 1.25 -8.93
N CYS A 30 -17.75 1.91 -9.58
CA CYS A 30 -17.30 3.24 -9.15
C CYS A 30 -18.45 4.27 -9.07
N ALA A 31 -19.47 4.13 -9.92
CA ALA A 31 -20.65 4.99 -9.91
C ALA A 31 -21.50 4.89 -8.63
N SER A 32 -21.40 3.78 -7.89
CA SER A 32 -22.15 3.60 -6.63
C SER A 32 -21.36 4.07 -5.40
N ILE A 33 -20.11 4.53 -5.57
CA ILE A 33 -19.26 4.96 -4.46
C ILE A 33 -19.51 6.45 -4.22
N LEU A 34 -20.18 6.78 -3.11
CA LEU A 34 -20.57 8.14 -2.78
C LEU A 34 -19.49 8.88 -1.97
N SER A 35 -18.60 8.12 -1.31
CA SER A 35 -17.47 8.69 -0.57
C SER A 35 -16.18 7.91 -0.77
N VAL A 36 -15.05 8.60 -0.61
CA VAL A 36 -13.72 7.98 -0.69
C VAL A 36 -13.54 6.91 0.39
N THR A 37 -14.04 7.16 1.60
CA THR A 37 -13.95 6.24 2.74
C THR A 37 -14.71 4.94 2.46
N GLU A 38 -15.91 5.04 1.91
CA GLU A 38 -16.69 3.88 1.45
C GLU A 38 -15.97 3.10 0.35
N GLY A 39 -15.42 3.81 -0.64
CA GLY A 39 -14.65 3.18 -1.71
C GLY A 39 -13.43 2.42 -1.20
N ILE A 40 -12.68 3.00 -0.25
CA ILE A 40 -11.54 2.35 0.40
C ILE A 40 -12.01 1.13 1.19
N ALA A 41 -13.07 1.26 2.00
CA ALA A 41 -13.59 0.17 2.80
C ALA A 41 -14.06 -1.01 1.93
N SER A 42 -14.79 -0.74 0.84
CA SER A 42 -15.28 -1.74 -0.10
C SER A 42 -14.14 -2.45 -0.83
N SER A 43 -13.23 -1.69 -1.41
CA SER A 43 -12.10 -2.23 -2.17
C SER A 43 -11.04 -2.93 -1.31
N SER A 44 -10.89 -2.56 -0.03
CA SER A 44 -10.00 -3.27 0.89
C SER A 44 -10.42 -4.74 1.15
N LYS A 45 -11.71 -5.03 0.97
CA LYS A 45 -12.32 -6.36 1.11
C LYS A 45 -12.39 -7.10 -0.23
N ALA A 46 -12.06 -6.44 -1.34
CA ALA A 46 -12.17 -7.03 -2.66
C ALA A 46 -11.12 -8.13 -2.87
N ILE A 47 -11.61 -9.31 -3.29
CA ILE A 47 -10.77 -10.48 -3.57
C ILE A 47 -10.49 -10.52 -5.07
N CYS A 48 -9.22 -10.53 -5.45
CA CYS A 48 -8.80 -10.78 -6.83
C CYS A 48 -8.93 -12.26 -7.16
N LEU A 49 -9.51 -12.55 -8.32
CA LEU A 49 -9.67 -13.90 -8.82
C LEU A 49 -8.32 -14.48 -9.29
N PRO A 50 -8.16 -15.81 -9.25
CA PRO A 50 -6.93 -16.52 -9.59
C PRO A 50 -6.24 -16.16 -10.92
N PRO A 51 -6.92 -15.84 -12.05
CA PRO A 51 -6.24 -15.53 -13.31
C PRO A 51 -5.30 -14.31 -13.23
N SER A 52 -5.39 -13.50 -12.17
CA SER A 52 -4.44 -12.42 -11.90
C SER A 52 -3.02 -12.90 -11.50
N GLY A 53 -2.88 -14.14 -11.02
CA GLY A 53 -1.63 -14.68 -10.49
C GLY A 53 -1.19 -14.05 -9.16
N LEU A 54 -2.10 -13.36 -8.46
CA LEU A 54 -1.83 -12.70 -7.17
C LEU A 54 -2.06 -13.64 -5.96
N GLY A 55 -2.58 -14.85 -6.14
CA GLY A 55 -2.85 -15.77 -5.03
C GLY A 55 -3.79 -15.15 -3.98
N GLY A 56 -3.24 -14.69 -2.85
CA GLY A 56 -3.95 -13.97 -1.77
C GLY A 56 -3.56 -12.49 -1.59
N GLY A 57 -2.71 -11.94 -2.47
CA GLY A 57 -2.30 -10.53 -2.43
C GLY A 57 -3.44 -9.56 -2.74
N ARG A 58 -3.43 -8.38 -2.10
CA ARG A 58 -4.43 -7.33 -2.32
C ARG A 58 -4.02 -6.43 -3.48
N LEU A 59 -4.83 -6.35 -4.54
CA LEU A 59 -4.57 -5.48 -5.70
C LEU A 59 -5.02 -4.03 -5.47
N SER A 60 -6.05 -3.81 -4.65
CA SER A 60 -6.67 -2.49 -4.44
C SER A 60 -5.68 -1.37 -4.06
N PRO A 61 -4.71 -1.59 -3.13
CA PRO A 61 -3.70 -0.56 -2.80
C PRO A 61 -2.85 -0.14 -4.01
N TRP A 62 -2.53 -1.08 -4.89
CA TRP A 62 -1.74 -0.83 -6.09
C TRP A 62 -2.53 -0.09 -7.16
N LEU A 63 -3.84 -0.33 -7.27
CA LEU A 63 -4.72 0.44 -8.14
C LEU A 63 -4.82 1.89 -7.64
N PHE A 64 -4.99 2.12 -6.34
CA PHE A 64 -4.97 3.47 -5.77
C PHE A 64 -3.69 4.21 -6.08
N TRP A 65 -2.56 3.57 -5.79
CA TRP A 65 -1.25 4.14 -6.01
C TRP A 65 -1.04 4.47 -7.49
N THR A 66 -1.46 3.59 -8.38
CA THR A 66 -1.23 3.78 -9.82
C THR A 66 -2.17 4.83 -10.42
N ILE A 67 -3.43 4.90 -9.98
CA ILE A 67 -4.36 5.96 -10.38
C ILE A 67 -3.85 7.33 -9.90
N TRP A 68 -3.42 7.40 -8.63
CA TRP A 68 -2.87 8.63 -8.06
C TRP A 68 -1.58 9.08 -8.75
N SER A 69 -0.61 8.19 -8.92
CA SER A 69 0.66 8.53 -9.56
C SER A 69 0.48 8.88 -11.04
N SER A 70 -0.41 8.20 -11.77
CA SER A 70 -0.72 8.54 -13.18
C SER A 70 -1.34 9.92 -13.30
N ARG A 71 -2.25 10.30 -12.39
CA ARG A 71 -2.80 11.65 -12.36
C ARG A 71 -1.74 12.70 -12.06
N ASN A 72 -0.84 12.44 -11.11
CA ASN A 72 0.24 13.37 -10.81
C ASN A 72 1.20 13.53 -12.00
N GLN A 73 1.55 12.44 -12.67
CA GLN A 73 2.36 12.47 -13.91
C GLN A 73 1.67 13.32 -15.00
N LEU A 74 0.35 13.23 -15.15
CA LEU A 74 -0.38 14.05 -16.09
C LEU A 74 -0.37 15.54 -15.71
N ILE A 75 -0.56 15.87 -14.43
CA ILE A 75 -0.62 17.26 -13.97
C ILE A 75 0.74 17.94 -14.09
N PHE A 76 1.78 17.30 -13.54
CA PHE A 76 3.11 17.89 -13.39
C PHE A 76 4.02 17.67 -14.60
N ASN A 77 3.91 16.51 -15.25
CA ASN A 77 4.81 16.13 -16.35
C ASN A 77 4.12 16.09 -17.71
N LYS A 78 2.81 16.38 -17.78
CA LYS A 78 1.97 16.26 -18.99
C LYS A 78 2.02 14.87 -19.65
N LYS A 79 2.39 13.85 -18.87
CA LYS A 79 2.50 12.47 -19.35
C LYS A 79 1.18 11.74 -19.12
N GLN A 80 0.52 11.37 -20.21
CA GLN A 80 -0.66 10.53 -20.16
C GLN A 80 -0.26 9.05 -20.05
N THR A 81 -0.97 8.31 -19.23
CA THR A 81 -0.83 6.85 -19.09
C THR A 81 -2.13 6.20 -19.54
N LEU A 82 -2.05 5.12 -20.32
CA LEU A 82 -3.23 4.35 -20.71
C LEU A 82 -3.76 3.55 -19.51
N ALA A 83 -5.06 3.31 -19.48
CA ALA A 83 -5.69 2.58 -18.37
C ALA A 83 -5.17 1.13 -18.29
N GLU A 84 -4.95 0.51 -19.44
CA GLU A 84 -4.40 -0.82 -19.60
C GLU A 84 -2.97 -0.91 -19.04
N ASP A 85 -2.11 0.05 -19.39
CA ASP A 85 -0.73 0.12 -18.92
C ASP A 85 -0.69 0.37 -17.41
N ALA A 86 -1.53 1.27 -16.91
CA ALA A 86 -1.67 1.53 -15.47
C ALA A 86 -2.16 0.30 -14.70
N TYR A 87 -3.13 -0.44 -15.26
CA TYR A 87 -3.62 -1.68 -14.67
C TYR A 87 -2.53 -2.76 -14.64
N LEU A 88 -1.80 -2.95 -15.75
CA LEU A 88 -0.70 -3.92 -15.84
C LEU A 88 0.41 -3.57 -14.86
N LEU A 89 0.74 -2.28 -14.74
CA LEU A 89 1.72 -1.78 -13.77
C LEU A 89 1.28 -2.07 -12.33
N ALA A 90 -0.02 -1.89 -12.01
CA ALA A 90 -0.55 -2.19 -10.69
C ALA A 90 -0.42 -3.69 -10.35
N ILE A 91 -0.76 -4.58 -11.28
CA ILE A 91 -0.58 -6.03 -11.09
C ILE A 91 0.89 -6.38 -10.92
N THR A 92 1.76 -5.82 -11.77
CA THR A 92 3.20 -6.12 -11.75
C THR A 92 3.79 -5.77 -10.40
N ARG A 93 3.52 -4.54 -9.90
CA ARG A 93 3.97 -4.11 -8.57
C ARG A 93 3.38 -4.95 -7.44
N ALA A 94 2.12 -5.35 -7.55
CA ALA A 94 1.49 -6.23 -6.58
C ALA A 94 2.21 -7.59 -6.51
N LYS A 95 2.57 -8.17 -7.66
CA LYS A 95 3.35 -9.41 -7.75
C LYS A 95 4.76 -9.26 -7.21
N GLU A 96 5.45 -8.19 -7.59
CA GLU A 96 6.81 -7.88 -7.11
C GLU A 96 6.83 -7.76 -5.59
N TRP A 97 5.90 -7.00 -5.02
CA TRP A 97 5.78 -6.86 -3.57
C TRP A 97 5.49 -8.20 -2.89
N GLN A 98 4.54 -8.97 -3.43
CA GLN A 98 4.22 -10.29 -2.87
C GLN A 98 5.41 -11.23 -2.92
N SER A 99 6.18 -11.22 -4.01
CA SER A 99 7.37 -12.06 -4.18
C SER A 99 8.48 -11.64 -3.21
N ALA A 100 8.67 -10.34 -2.99
CA ALA A 100 9.63 -9.81 -2.02
C ALA A 100 9.23 -10.12 -0.56
N ASN A 101 7.93 -10.22 -0.27
CA ASN A 101 7.39 -10.52 1.05
C ASN A 101 7.04 -12.01 1.24
N GLN A 102 7.28 -12.86 0.24
CA GLN A 102 7.36 -14.29 0.46
C GLN A 102 8.64 -14.54 1.27
N THR A 103 8.50 -14.44 2.59
CA THR A 103 9.47 -15.02 3.52
C THR A 103 9.75 -16.42 2.99
N GLN A 104 11.00 -16.69 2.59
CA GLN A 104 11.44 -18.06 2.36
C GLN A 104 10.91 -18.85 3.56
N SER A 105 9.97 -19.77 3.32
CA SER A 105 9.54 -20.68 4.36
C SER A 105 10.82 -21.38 4.78
N LEU A 106 11.41 -20.94 5.89
CA LEU A 106 12.48 -21.66 6.53
C LEU A 106 11.92 -23.08 6.68
N PRO A 107 12.65 -24.11 6.23
CA PRO A 107 12.17 -25.49 6.32
C PRO A 107 11.66 -25.69 7.74
N ALA A 108 10.45 -26.25 7.86
CA ALA A 108 9.74 -26.41 9.12
C ALA A 108 10.73 -26.86 10.20
N ARG A 109 11.12 -25.95 11.09
CA ARG A 109 11.98 -26.30 12.22
C ARG A 109 11.19 -27.32 13.01
N ILE A 110 11.73 -28.53 13.11
CA ILE A 110 11.35 -29.49 14.14
C ILE A 110 11.32 -28.70 15.45
N PRO A 111 10.25 -28.75 16.25
CA PRO A 111 10.20 -27.98 17.49
C PRO A 111 11.35 -28.46 18.38
N ASP A 112 12.37 -27.64 18.55
CA ASP A 112 13.31 -27.81 19.65
C ASP A 112 12.51 -27.78 20.96
N PRO A 113 12.84 -28.63 21.95
CA PRO A 113 12.12 -28.66 23.22
C PRO A 113 12.02 -27.24 23.79
N LEU A 114 10.80 -26.84 24.15
CA LEU A 114 10.41 -25.51 24.59
C LEU A 114 11.35 -24.99 25.70
N VAL A 115 12.37 -24.24 25.30
CA VAL A 115 13.04 -23.30 26.21
C VAL A 115 12.11 -22.10 26.28
N ILE A 116 11.31 -22.03 27.35
CA ILE A 116 10.50 -20.86 27.67
C ILE A 116 11.45 -19.66 27.74
N PRO A 117 11.43 -18.71 26.79
CA PRO A 117 12.17 -17.48 26.95
C PRO A 117 11.50 -16.75 28.11
N ARG A 118 12.25 -16.36 29.14
CA ARG A 118 11.73 -15.46 30.16
C ARG A 118 11.21 -14.22 29.43
N SER A 119 9.90 -14.04 29.42
CA SER A 119 9.23 -12.90 28.82
C SER A 119 9.61 -11.65 29.59
N HIS A 120 10.66 -10.99 29.12
CA HIS A 120 10.87 -9.55 29.30
C HIS A 120 11.14 -8.95 27.92
N SER A 121 10.27 -9.26 26.94
CA SER A 121 10.21 -8.47 25.71
C SER A 121 9.45 -7.19 26.01
N ILE A 122 10.19 -6.17 26.46
CA ILE A 122 9.68 -4.80 26.47
C ILE A 122 10.12 -4.23 25.12
N ASP A 123 9.15 -4.01 24.24
CA ASP A 123 9.42 -3.54 22.89
C ASP A 123 10.06 -2.15 22.92
N PRO A 124 11.12 -1.89 22.13
CA PRO A 124 11.77 -0.59 22.10
C PRO A 124 10.83 0.49 21.55
N VAL A 125 10.83 1.66 22.18
CA VAL A 125 10.04 2.81 21.74
C VAL A 125 10.86 3.63 20.76
N CYS A 126 10.36 3.79 19.53
CA CYS A 126 10.95 4.67 18.53
C CYS A 126 10.19 6.00 18.49
N CYS A 127 10.88 7.10 18.77
CA CYS A 127 10.35 8.46 18.63
C CYS A 127 10.95 9.07 17.36
N THR A 128 10.10 9.61 16.50
CA THR A 128 10.51 10.23 15.24
C THR A 128 10.04 11.67 15.20
N ASP A 129 10.89 12.59 14.76
CA ASP A 129 10.52 14.00 14.61
C ASP A 129 11.09 14.60 13.32
N ALA A 130 10.37 15.56 12.74
CA ALA A 130 10.71 16.20 11.49
C ALA A 130 10.59 17.73 11.62
N ALA A 131 11.59 18.45 11.13
CA ALA A 131 11.58 19.90 11.07
C ALA A 131 11.80 20.38 9.63
N TRP A 132 11.06 21.40 9.21
CA TRP A 132 11.22 22.03 7.90
C TRP A 132 11.34 23.55 8.02
N LYS A 133 12.13 24.14 7.12
CA LYS A 133 12.23 25.59 6.90
C LYS A 133 11.37 25.99 5.72
N THR A 134 10.81 27.20 5.77
CA THR A 134 10.07 27.83 4.67
C THR A 134 10.92 28.02 3.41
N GLU A 135 12.25 28.05 3.56
CA GLU A 135 13.24 28.15 2.47
C GLU A 135 13.52 26.81 1.77
N GLY A 136 12.75 25.75 2.06
CA GLY A 136 12.75 24.49 1.30
C GLY A 136 13.69 23.40 1.82
N SER A 137 14.37 23.63 2.94
CA SER A 137 15.17 22.59 3.61
C SER A 137 14.35 21.85 4.67
N ALA A 138 14.51 20.53 4.76
CA ALA A 138 13.90 19.71 5.80
C ALA A 138 14.91 18.74 6.40
N CYS A 139 14.73 18.41 7.67
CA CYS A 139 15.51 17.43 8.42
C CYS A 139 14.56 16.46 9.12
N PHE A 140 15.02 15.24 9.32
CA PHE A 140 14.32 14.21 10.07
C PHE A 140 15.29 13.53 11.02
N GLY A 141 14.83 13.21 12.22
CA GLY A 141 15.58 12.49 13.23
C GLY A 141 14.72 11.43 13.90
N TRP A 142 15.38 10.40 14.43
CA TRP A 142 14.73 9.39 15.24
C TRP A 142 15.60 9.02 16.42
N ILE A 143 14.96 8.54 17.48
CA ILE A 143 15.64 7.99 18.64
C ILE A 143 14.91 6.73 19.08
N CYS A 144 15.65 5.63 19.18
CA CYS A 144 15.13 4.36 19.67
C CYS A 144 15.58 4.18 21.11
N LYS A 145 14.63 3.99 22.02
CA LYS A 145 14.90 3.79 23.44
C LYS A 145 14.49 2.39 23.90
N ASP A 146 15.31 1.82 24.76
CA ASP A 146 14.95 0.60 25.50
C ASP A 146 13.92 0.93 26.57
N SER A 147 13.32 -0.11 27.13
CA SER A 147 12.52 -0.17 28.36
C SER A 147 13.05 0.63 29.54
N ARG A 148 14.37 0.82 29.63
CA ARG A 148 15.04 1.62 30.66
C ARG A 148 15.26 3.08 30.25
N ASN A 149 14.61 3.52 29.17
CA ASN A 149 14.71 4.86 28.57
C ASN A 149 16.14 5.22 28.12
N GLN A 150 16.99 4.22 27.87
CA GLN A 150 18.34 4.40 27.35
C GLN A 150 18.32 4.39 25.82
N THR A 151 19.02 5.34 25.20
CA THR A 151 19.14 5.42 23.76
C THR A 151 19.95 4.24 23.24
N ILE A 152 19.32 3.44 22.39
CA ILE A 152 19.95 2.30 21.72
C ILE A 152 20.56 2.76 20.38
N PHE A 153 19.84 3.62 19.66
CA PHE A 153 20.23 4.17 18.37
C PHE A 153 19.68 5.59 18.22
N GLY A 154 20.46 6.48 17.60
CA GLY A 154 20.13 7.88 17.33
C GLY A 154 21.14 8.51 16.38
#